data_AF-A0A1G7PVJ3-F1
#
_entry.id   AF-A0A1G7PVJ3-F1
#
_cell.length_a   1.000
_cell.length_b   1.000
_cell.length_c   1.000
_cell.angle_alpha   90.00
_cell.angle_beta   90.00
_cell.angle_gamma   90.00
#
_symmetry.space_group_name_H-M   'P 1'
#
loop_
_entity.id
_entity.type
_entity.pdbx_description
1 polymer ?
#
loop_
_entity_poly.entity_id
_entity_poly.type
_entity_poly.pdbx_seq_one_letter_code
_entity_poly.pdbx_strand_id
1 'polypeptide(L)'
;MKKYLIATTAALLAVAPSSAFAQSVGGDPQGSGPIVAALGWLQGTLLGHVATAVAVIAVAMVGFMMLTGRLNWKFGGTVIIGCFVLFGSAAIVAGIQSTASIAG
;
A
#
# COMPACT_ATOMS: atom_id res chain seq x y z
N MET A 1 -24.15 29.90 5.19
CA MET A 1 -24.20 28.41 5.14
C MET A 1 -22.86 27.74 4.80
N LYS A 2 -21.86 28.42 4.19
CA LYS A 2 -20.52 27.85 3.89
C LYS A 2 -19.57 27.69 5.11
N LYS A 3 -19.89 28.28 6.26
CA LYS A 3 -19.00 28.32 7.43
C LYS A 3 -18.97 27.01 8.25
N TYR A 4 -19.93 26.11 8.04
CA TYR A 4 -20.02 24.84 8.77
C TYR A 4 -19.23 23.70 8.10
N LEU A 5 -18.86 23.84 6.83
CA LEU A 5 -18.12 22.82 6.07
C LEU A 5 -16.63 22.78 6.44
N ILE A 6 -16.12 23.87 7.03
CA ILE A 6 -14.73 23.99 7.50
C ILE A 6 -14.56 23.35 8.90
N ALA A 7 -15.65 23.20 9.66
CA ALA A 7 -15.61 22.58 10.98
C ALA A 7 -15.51 21.05 10.90
N THR A 8 -16.05 20.42 9.85
CA THR A 8 -15.99 18.96 9.67
C THR A 8 -14.63 18.47 9.20
N THR A 9 -13.86 19.29 8.46
CA THR A 9 -12.46 18.97 8.10
C THR A 9 -11.52 19.05 9.30
N ALA A 10 -11.81 19.90 10.29
CA ALA A 10 -11.05 19.96 11.53
C ALA A 10 -11.30 18.75 12.44
N ALA A 11 -12.50 18.18 12.42
CA ALA A 11 -12.83 16.99 13.21
C ALA A 11 -12.14 15.71 12.70
N LEU A 12 -11.80 15.64 11.41
CA LEU A 12 -11.07 14.49 10.84
C LEU A 12 -9.58 14.51 11.22
N LEU A 13 -9.02 15.67 11.56
CA LEU A 13 -7.66 15.82 12.09
C LEU A 13 -7.53 15.40 13.57
N ALA A 14 -8.65 15.18 14.28
CA ALA A 14 -8.65 14.70 15.66
C ALA A 14 -8.59 13.16 15.77
N VAL A 15 -8.72 12.43 14.66
CA VAL A 15 -8.39 10.99 14.55
C VAL A 15 -6.96 10.85 13.99
N ALA A 16 -6.02 11.60 14.55
CA ALA A 16 -4.63 11.18 14.48
C ALA A 16 -4.47 10.00 15.44
N PRO A 17 -3.89 8.86 15.03
CA PRO A 17 -3.52 7.83 15.98
C PRO A 17 -2.60 8.48 17.00
N SER A 18 -3.02 8.53 18.27
CA SER A 18 -2.13 8.89 19.36
C SER A 18 -0.96 7.92 19.29
N SER A 19 0.25 8.45 19.15
CA SER A 19 1.47 7.67 19.22
C SER A 19 1.47 6.90 20.53
N ALA A 20 1.09 5.63 20.48
CA ALA A 20 1.19 4.75 21.62
C ALA A 20 2.68 4.68 21.97
N PHE A 21 2.99 4.86 23.25
CA PHE A 21 4.33 4.81 23.85
C PHE A 21 4.98 3.41 23.78
N ALA A 22 4.79 2.69 22.68
CA ALA A 22 5.54 1.51 22.27
C ALA A 22 6.53 1.82 21.13
N GLN A 23 6.50 3.03 20.54
CA GLN A 23 7.47 3.51 19.54
C GLN A 23 8.82 3.93 20.15
N SER A 24 9.19 3.44 21.33
CA SER A 24 10.56 3.56 21.82
C SER A 24 11.50 2.64 21.05
N VAL A 25 11.66 2.90 19.75
CA VAL A 25 12.81 2.50 18.92
C VAL A 25 13.97 3.44 19.31
N GLY A 26 14.39 3.35 20.56
CA GLY A 26 15.36 4.25 21.18
C GLY A 26 15.94 3.72 22.49
N GLY A 27 15.83 2.42 22.72
CA GLY A 27 16.46 1.73 23.84
C GLY A 27 17.07 0.46 23.32
N ASP A 28 18.26 0.54 22.72
CA ASP A 28 19.01 -0.62 22.28
C ASP A 28 19.82 -1.20 23.45
N PRO A 29 19.38 -2.28 24.11
CA PRO A 29 20.32 -3.10 24.85
C PRO A 29 21.35 -3.68 23.87
N GLN A 30 22.62 -3.54 24.22
CA GLN A 30 23.79 -4.02 23.47
C GLN A 30 23.54 -5.45 22.95
N GLY A 31 23.46 -5.63 21.62
CA GLY A 31 23.15 -6.91 20.99
C GLY A 31 21.85 -6.97 20.17
N SER A 32 21.06 -5.91 20.13
CA SER A 32 19.79 -5.84 19.38
C SER A 32 19.92 -5.76 17.85
N GLY A 33 21.15 -5.62 17.32
CA GLY A 33 21.40 -5.49 15.87
C GLY A 33 20.76 -6.59 15.00
N PRO A 34 20.92 -7.89 15.34
CA PRO A 34 20.33 -8.98 14.56
C PRO A 34 18.81 -9.08 14.70
N ILE A 35 18.22 -8.75 15.86
CA ILE A 35 16.77 -8.83 16.06
C ILE A 35 16.05 -7.70 15.33
N VAL A 36 16.60 -6.49 15.35
CA VAL A 36 16.07 -5.34 14.62
C VAL A 36 16.23 -5.55 13.10
N ALA A 37 17.34 -6.15 12.65
CA ALA A 37 17.53 -6.53 11.26
C ALA A 37 16.53 -7.63 10.81
N ALA A 38 16.27 -8.62 11.66
CA ALA A 38 15.28 -9.68 11.39
C ALA A 38 13.86 -9.10 11.31
N LEU A 39 13.50 -8.19 12.22
CA LEU A 39 12.22 -7.48 12.18
C LEU A 39 12.10 -6.59 10.94
N GLY A 40 13.17 -5.91 10.52
CA GLY A 40 13.20 -5.13 9.27
C GLY A 40 13.01 -6.00 8.02
N TRP A 41 13.59 -7.20 7.99
CA TRP A 41 13.39 -8.15 6.89
C TRP A 41 11.98 -8.75 6.87
N LEU A 42 11.43 -9.10 8.03
CA LEU A 42 10.03 -9.52 8.16
C LEU A 42 9.07 -8.41 7.72
N GLN A 43 9.36 -7.16 8.09
CA GLN A 43 8.58 -6.01 7.64
C GLN A 43 8.67 -5.85 6.11
N GLY A 44 9.87 -5.94 5.52
CA GLY A 44 10.06 -5.86 4.07
C GLY A 44 9.42 -7.00 3.28
N THR A 45 9.35 -8.20 3.85
CA THR A 45 8.68 -9.35 3.23
C THR A 45 7.16 -9.25 3.35
N LEU A 46 6.64 -8.89 4.53
CA LEU A 46 5.20 -8.75 4.78
C LEU A 46 4.56 -7.59 4.02
N LEU A 47 5.27 -6.46 3.85
CA LEU A 47 4.75 -5.30 3.11
C LEU A 47 5.06 -5.33 1.61
N GLY A 48 6.18 -5.93 1.19
CA GLY A 48 6.64 -5.86 -0.20
C GLY A 48 6.39 -7.13 -1.00
N HIS A 49 7.08 -8.22 -0.66
CA HIS A 49 7.11 -9.44 -1.48
C HIS A 49 5.84 -10.29 -1.35
N VAL A 50 5.24 -10.33 -0.17
CA VAL A 50 3.99 -11.08 0.05
C VAL A 50 2.83 -10.37 -0.67
N ALA A 51 2.79 -9.03 -0.65
CA ALA A 51 1.76 -8.25 -1.32
C ALA A 51 1.74 -8.48 -2.83
N THR A 52 2.93 -8.51 -3.46
CA THR A 52 3.05 -8.78 -4.89
C THR A 52 2.69 -10.22 -5.24
N ALA A 53 3.09 -11.20 -4.43
CA ALA A 53 2.75 -12.61 -4.63
C ALA A 53 1.23 -12.87 -4.59
N VAL A 54 0.51 -12.30 -3.61
CA VAL A 54 -0.94 -12.46 -3.49
C VAL A 54 -1.68 -11.90 -4.72
N ALA A 55 -1.25 -10.74 -5.20
CA ALA A 55 -1.85 -10.12 -6.38
C ALA A 55 -1.61 -10.95 -7.67
N VAL A 56 -0.45 -11.61 -7.82
CA VAL A 56 -0.19 -12.52 -8.96
C VAL A 56 -1.03 -13.79 -8.88
N ILE A 57 -1.26 -14.34 -7.68
CA ILE A 57 -2.14 -15.52 -7.50
C ILE A 57 -3.57 -15.21 -7.98
N ALA A 58 -4.09 -14.02 -7.68
CA ALA A 58 -5.38 -13.57 -8.18
C ALA A 58 -5.41 -13.50 -9.72
N VAL A 59 -4.33 -13.02 -10.35
CA VAL A 59 -4.20 -12.99 -11.82
C VAL A 59 -4.18 -14.41 -12.42
N ALA A 60 -3.50 -15.35 -11.77
CA ALA A 60 -3.46 -16.75 -12.21
C ALA A 60 -4.83 -17.43 -12.16
N MET A 61 -5.62 -17.19 -11.10
CA MET A 61 -6.99 -17.68 -10.98
C MET A 61 -7.89 -17.14 -12.11
N VAL A 62 -7.67 -15.92 -12.56
CA VAL A 62 -8.39 -15.31 -13.69
C VAL A 62 -8.02 -15.99 -15.00
N GLY A 63 -6.73 -16.27 -15.22
CA GLY A 63 -6.27 -17.07 -16.37
C GLY A 63 -6.87 -18.47 -16.40
N PHE A 64 -7.04 -19.10 -15.22
CA PHE A 64 -7.73 -20.38 -15.11
C PHE A 64 -9.21 -20.28 -15.49
N MET A 65 -9.88 -19.19 -15.09
CA MET A 65 -11.27 -18.90 -15.45
C MET A 65 -11.45 -18.62 -16.95
N MET A 66 -10.40 -18.12 -17.64
CA MET A 66 -10.36 -17.94 -19.09
C MET A 66 -10.31 -19.28 -19.88
N LEU A 67 -9.71 -20.33 -19.32
CA LEU A 67 -9.65 -21.68 -19.92
C LEU A 67 -10.99 -22.43 -19.90
N THR A 68 -11.96 -21.98 -19.08
CA THR A 68 -13.32 -22.55 -19.00
C THR A 68 -14.19 -22.30 -20.24
N GLY A 69 -13.65 -21.69 -21.31
CA GLY A 69 -14.19 -21.73 -22.67
C GLY A 69 -15.35 -20.76 -22.99
N ARG A 70 -15.81 -19.96 -22.02
CA ARG A 70 -16.96 -19.02 -22.19
C ARG A 70 -16.73 -17.67 -21.52
N LEU A 71 -15.56 -17.10 -21.78
CA LEU A 71 -15.02 -15.95 -21.07
C LEU A 71 -15.64 -14.62 -21.55
N ASN A 72 -16.37 -13.96 -20.66
CA ASN A 72 -16.78 -12.56 -20.81
C ASN A 72 -15.50 -11.70 -20.82
N TRP A 73 -14.98 -11.33 -21.99
CA TRP A 73 -13.71 -10.58 -22.15
C TRP A 73 -13.60 -9.33 -21.26
N LYS A 74 -14.76 -8.77 -20.87
CA LYS A 74 -14.91 -7.72 -19.84
C LYS A 74 -14.26 -8.09 -18.49
N PHE A 75 -14.39 -9.32 -18.02
CA PHE A 75 -13.88 -9.77 -16.72
C PHE A 75 -12.33 -9.82 -16.72
N GLY A 76 -11.74 -10.27 -17.83
CA GLY A 76 -10.29 -10.22 -18.04
C GLY A 76 -9.77 -8.77 -18.06
N GLY A 77 -10.46 -7.88 -18.78
CA GLY A 77 -10.10 -6.46 -18.84
C GLY A 77 -10.12 -5.77 -17.48
N THR A 78 -11.17 -5.98 -16.66
CA THR A 78 -11.26 -5.37 -15.32
C THR A 78 -10.15 -5.82 -14.39
N VAL A 79 -9.73 -7.09 -14.45
CA VAL A 79 -8.63 -7.62 -13.62
C VAL A 79 -7.29 -7.01 -14.03
N ILE A 80 -7.01 -6.89 -15.32
CA ILE A 80 -5.75 -6.29 -15.81
C ILE A 80 -5.64 -4.83 -15.37
N ILE A 81 -6.74 -4.07 -15.46
CA ILE A 81 -6.80 -2.69 -14.96
C ILE A 81 -6.58 -2.64 -13.44
N GLY A 82 -7.20 -3.54 -12.66
CA GLY A 82 -6.99 -3.62 -11.22
C GLY A 82 -5.53 -3.93 -10.85
N CYS A 83 -4.90 -4.85 -11.56
CA CYS A 83 -3.49 -5.20 -11.40
C CYS A 83 -2.59 -3.98 -11.65
N PHE A 84 -2.83 -3.24 -12.74
CA PHE A 84 -2.09 -2.02 -13.04
C PHE A 84 -2.18 -0.98 -11.92
N VAL A 85 -3.36 -0.78 -11.32
CA VAL A 85 -3.53 0.19 -10.23
C VAL A 85 -2.81 -0.25 -8.95
N LEU A 86 -2.87 -1.54 -8.59
CA LEU A 86 -2.19 -2.07 -7.39
C LEU A 86 -0.67 -1.93 -7.50
N PHE A 87 -0.07 -2.42 -8.59
CA PHE A 87 1.37 -2.46 -8.77
C PHE A 87 1.97 -1.16 -9.32
N GLY A 88 1.21 -0.41 -10.12
CA GLY A 88 1.65 0.85 -10.72
C GLY A 88 1.54 2.06 -9.80
N SER A 89 0.81 1.94 -8.68
CA SER A 89 0.56 3.04 -7.72
C SER A 89 1.85 3.75 -7.27
N ALA A 90 2.89 3.00 -6.89
CA ALA A 90 4.14 3.56 -6.39
C ALA A 90 4.86 4.41 -7.46
N ALA A 91 4.87 3.96 -8.72
CA ALA A 91 5.49 4.69 -9.82
C ALA A 91 4.73 5.98 -10.16
N ILE A 92 3.40 5.94 -10.13
CA ILE A 92 2.55 7.11 -10.36
C ILE A 92 2.78 8.16 -9.26
N VAL A 93 2.79 7.71 -8.00
CA VAL A 93 3.01 8.58 -6.85
C VAL A 93 4.41 9.19 -6.89
N ALA A 94 5.44 8.40 -7.20
CA ALA A 94 6.80 8.91 -7.34
C ALA A 94 6.92 9.97 -8.45
N GLY A 95 6.26 9.77 -9.60
CA GLY A 95 6.23 10.76 -10.68
C GLY A 95 5.55 12.09 -10.28
N ILE A 96 4.45 12.01 -9.53
CA ILE A 96 3.77 13.21 -9.00
C ILE A 96 4.65 13.93 -7.99
N GLN A 97 5.25 13.20 -7.04
CA GLN A 97 6.14 13.79 -6.03
C GLN A 97 7.38 14.44 -6.66
N SER A 98 7.97 13.81 -7.68
CA SER A 98 9.08 14.40 -8.43
C SER A 98 8.70 15.78 -9.01
N THR A 99 7.53 15.88 -9.63
CA THR A 99 7.05 17.16 -10.19
C THR A 99 6.76 18.19 -9.10
N ALA A 100 6.14 17.76 -7.99
CA ALA A 100 5.83 18.63 -6.86
C ALA A 100 7.10 19.17 -6.16
N SER A 101 8.16 18.36 -6.08
CA SER A 101 9.44 18.75 -5.48
C SER A 101 10.24 19.76 -6.31
N ILE A 102 9.92 19.89 -7.60
CA ILE A 102 10.53 20.87 -8.50
C ILE A 102 9.71 22.17 -8.51
N ALA A 103 8.43 22.11 -8.11
CA ALA A 103 7.51 23.23 -8.10
C ALA A 103 7.44 23.99 -6.76
N GLY A 104 7.98 23.42 -5.67
CA GLY A 104 8.12 24.05 -4.35
C GLY A 104 9.54 24.50 -4.09
#